data_AF-A0A7Y3FD76-F1
#
_entry.id   AF-A0A7Y3FD76-F1
#
_cell.length_a   1.000
_cell.length_b   1.000
_cell.length_c   1.000
_cell.angle_alpha   90.00
_cell.angle_beta   90.00
_cell.angle_gamma   90.00
#
_symmetry.space_group_name_H-M   'P 1'
#
loop_
_entity.id
_entity.type
_entity.pdbx_description
1 polymer ?
#
loop_
_entity_poly.entity_id
_entity_poly.type
_entity_poly.pdbx_seq_one_letter_code
_entity_poly.pdbx_strand_id
1 'polypeptide(L)' 'MTENAIRTRREGSILEVTLDRPKANAIDLETSRIMGGVFR' A
#
# COMPACT_ATOMS: atom_id res chain seq x y z
N MET A 1 7.40 -0.60 -13.46
CA MET A 1 6.97 -1.86 -12.83
C MET A 1 6.40 -1.55 -11.44
N THR A 2 5.34 -0.74 -11.40
CA THR A 2 4.74 -0.17 -10.18
C THR A 2 3.26 -0.57 -10.05
N GLU A 3 2.82 -1.51 -10.87
CA GLU A 3 1.47 -2.02 -10.78
C GLU A 3 1.43 -2.96 -9.57
N ASN A 4 0.85 -2.46 -8.46
CA ASN A 4 0.46 -3.17 -7.24
C ASN A 4 1.43 -3.17 -6.04
N ALA A 5 2.23 -2.11 -5.83
CA ALA A 5 3.04 -1.97 -4.61
C ALA A 5 2.20 -1.91 -3.32
N ILE A 6 0.95 -1.44 -3.39
CA ILE A 6 0.02 -1.38 -2.28
C ILE A 6 -1.26 -2.08 -2.71
N ARG A 7 -1.69 -3.08 -1.93
CA ARG A 7 -2.96 -3.78 -2.12
C ARG A 7 -3.86 -3.49 -0.93
N THR A 8 -5.14 -3.29 -1.19
CA THR A 8 -6.12 -3.01 -0.14
C THR A 8 -7.26 -4.00 -0.20
N ARG A 9 -7.73 -4.43 0.97
CA ARG A 9 -8.94 -5.24 1.13
C ARG A 9 -9.75 -4.68 2.30
N ARG A 10 -11.08 -4.75 2.21
CA ARG A 10 -11.98 -4.42 3.33
C ARG A 10 -12.73 -5.66 3.77
N GLU A 11 -12.81 -5.84 5.08
CA GLU A 11 -13.60 -6.90 5.73
C GLU A 11 -14.39 -6.27 6.88
N GLY A 12 -15.67 -6.00 6.64
CA GLY A 12 -16.50 -5.23 7.56
C GLY A 12 -15.91 -3.84 7.83
N SER A 13 -15.58 -3.59 9.10
CA SER A 13 -14.92 -2.35 9.56
C SER A 13 -13.39 -2.37 9.48
N ILE A 14 -12.78 -3.48 9.06
CA ILE A 14 -11.33 -3.63 8.95
C ILE A 14 -10.88 -3.26 7.53
N LEU A 15 -9.90 -2.36 7.44
CA LEU A 15 -9.16 -2.07 6.22
C LEU A 15 -7.78 -2.73 6.31
N GLU A 16 -7.59 -3.80 5.54
CA GLU A 16 -6.30 -4.46 5.36
C GLU A 16 -5.53 -3.74 4.24
N VAL A 17 -4.31 -3.32 4.54
CA VAL A 17 -3.40 -2.68 3.59
C VAL A 17 -2.10 -3.48 3.55
N THR A 18 -1.81 -4.09 2.40
CA THR A 18 -0.60 -4.88 2.17
C THR A 18 0.38 -4.07 1.35
N LEU A 19 1.58 -3.87 1.89
CA LEU A 19 2.72 -3.35 1.14
C LEU A 19 3.43 -4.55 0.49
N ASP A 20 3.27 -4.69 -0.83
CA ASP A 20 3.74 -5.82 -1.62
C ASP A 20 4.91 -5.35 -2.51
N ARG A 21 6.08 -5.18 -1.87
CA ARG A 21 7.26 -4.61 -2.53
C ARG A 21 8.51 -5.49 -2.36
N PRO A 22 9.33 -5.63 -3.43
CA PRO A 22 10.64 -6.27 -3.31
C PRO A 22 11.57 -5.45 -2.40
N LYS A 23 12.60 -6.10 -1.86
CA LYS A 23 13.56 -5.55 -0.87
C LYS A 23 12.94 -5.28 0.51
N ALA A 24 12.27 -6.29 1.07
CA ALA A 24 11.73 -6.24 2.43
C ALA A 24 10.81 -5.05 2.68
N ASN A 25 9.99 -4.69 1.69
CA ASN A 25 9.01 -3.60 1.79
C ASN A 25 9.60 -2.20 2.02
N ALA A 26 10.86 -1.95 1.60
CA ALA A 26 11.43 -0.60 1.67
C ALA A 26 10.52 0.42 0.98
N ILE A 27 10.27 1.56 1.64
CA ILE A 27 9.37 2.62 1.18
C ILE A 27 10.17 3.75 0.53
N ASP A 28 9.64 4.30 -0.56
CA ASP A 28 10.13 5.51 -1.22
C ASP A 28 9.03 6.59 -1.23
N LEU A 29 9.38 7.79 -1.71
CA LEU A 29 8.47 8.94 -1.74
C LEU A 29 7.20 8.66 -2.55
N GLU A 30 7.31 7.96 -3.68
CA GLU A 30 6.17 7.59 -4.52
C GLU A 30 5.19 6.71 -3.76
N THR A 31 5.71 5.65 -3.12
CA THR A 31 4.92 4.73 -2.31
C THR A 31 4.26 5.42 -1.11
N SER A 32 4.97 6.32 -0.42
CA SER A 32 4.40 7.10 0.69
C SER A 32 3.20 7.96 0.25
N ARG A 33 3.26 8.55 -0.95
CA ARG A 33 2.14 9.35 -1.49
C ARG A 33 0.93 8.47 -1.81
N ILE A 34 1.16 7.30 -2.41
CA ILE A 34 0.10 6.33 -2.71
C ILE A 34 -0.54 5.81 -1.41
N MET A 35 0.28 5.46 -0.41
CA MET A 35 -0.19 5.02 0.92
C MET A 35 -1.06 6.09 1.58
N GLY A 36 -0.66 7.36 1.52
CA GLY A 36 -1.46 8.46 2.03
C GLY A 36 -2.80 8.66 1.31
N GLY A 37 -2.94 8.15 0.08
CA GLY A 37 -4.22 8.11 -0.64
C GLY A 37 -5.19 7.05 -0.12
N VAL A 38 -4.69 5.98 0.52
CA VAL A 38 -5.53 4.88 1.05
C VAL A 38 -6.43 5.32 2.22
N PHE A 39 -6.03 6.38 2.94
CA PHE A 39 -6.71 6.84 4.16
C PHE A 39 -7.52 8.14 3.99
N ARG A 40 -7.62 8.68 2.77
CA ARG A 40 -8.54 9.80 2.48
C ARG A 40 -9.93 9.27 2.18
#